data_AF-A0A3D4QWT1-F1
#
_entry.id   AF-A0A3D4QWT1-F1
#
_cell.length_a   1.000
_cell.length_b   1.000
_cell.length_c   1.000
_cell.angle_alpha   90.00
_cell.angle_beta   90.00
_cell.angle_gamma   90.00
#
_symmetry.space_group_name_H-M   'P 1'
#
loop_
_entity.id
_entity.type
_entity.pdbx_description
1 polymer ?
#
loop_
_entity_poly.entity_id
_entity_poly.type
_entity_poly.pdbx_seq_one_letter_code
_entity_poly.pdbx_strand_id
1 'polypeptide(L)'
;IFTSLVTTIVQPIINTGLGRTASPEMAISAFSVAWSLGYIFTNPLNMFHQLPMNFLEDDNRESEKAIKLFGGIISIFLTLLLIIISFTPVGMYILTKWIGASQQISVMSMDVLKLISFLPLLIVTREYLWGVLMRDKLTKVIGRGKIVSLSTLIVSMLACSFINFANPAIIGALGMISAELSEFIYLVIINMRHKREKSYSEIHGNQNIG
;
A
#
# COMPACT_ATOMS: atom_id res chain seq x y z
N ILE A 1 8.70 -11.36 12.03
CA ILE A 1 8.51 -12.74 11.48
C ILE A 1 7.08 -12.92 10.96
N PHE A 2 6.04 -12.87 11.80
CA PHE A 2 4.65 -13.12 11.35
C PHE A 2 4.20 -12.22 10.19
N THR A 3 4.35 -10.90 10.31
CA THR A 3 3.97 -9.94 9.25
C THR A 3 4.68 -10.24 7.93
N SER A 4 5.97 -10.57 7.97
CA SER A 4 6.76 -10.92 6.79
C SER A 4 6.22 -12.17 6.09
N LEU A 5 5.80 -13.20 6.84
CA LEU A 5 5.19 -14.41 6.28
C LEU A 5 3.87 -14.10 5.56
N VAL A 6 3.02 -13.26 6.15
CA VAL A 6 1.77 -12.83 5.52
C VAL A 6 2.04 -12.10 4.20
N THR A 7 3.03 -11.21 4.17
CA THR A 7 3.41 -10.48 2.96
C THR A 7 3.96 -11.39 1.87
N THR A 8 4.73 -12.42 2.21
CA THR A 8 5.30 -13.35 1.21
C THR A 8 4.24 -14.14 0.44
N ILE A 9 3.08 -14.42 1.05
CA ILE A 9 2.00 -15.21 0.43
C ILE A 9 1.15 -14.37 -0.55
N VAL A 10 1.25 -13.04 -0.50
CA VAL A 10 0.48 -12.12 -1.38
C VAL A 10 0.69 -12.43 -2.86
N GLN A 11 1.95 -12.57 -3.31
CA GLN A 11 2.24 -12.78 -4.72
C GLN A 11 1.69 -14.13 -5.24
N PRO A 12 1.85 -15.27 -4.54
CA PRO A 12 1.16 -16.51 -4.88
C PRO A 12 -0.36 -16.38 -5.02
N ILE A 13 -1.03 -15.62 -4.15
CA ILE A 13 -2.49 -15.41 -4.21
C ILE A 13 -2.85 -14.64 -5.49
N ILE A 14 -2.14 -13.55 -5.78
CA ILE A 14 -2.38 -12.76 -7.00
C ILE A 14 -2.17 -13.63 -8.24
N ASN A 15 -1.05 -14.35 -8.31
CA ASN A 15 -0.75 -15.24 -9.43
C ASN A 15 -1.80 -16.34 -9.59
N THR A 16 -2.31 -16.90 -8.49
CA THR A 16 -3.38 -17.90 -8.52
C THR A 16 -4.68 -17.32 -9.08
N GLY A 17 -5.06 -16.12 -8.66
CA GLY A 17 -6.28 -15.48 -9.15
C GLY A 17 -6.17 -15.03 -10.60
N LEU A 18 -5.03 -14.44 -11.01
CA LEU A 18 -4.76 -14.10 -12.42
C LEU A 18 -4.66 -15.36 -13.29
N GLY A 19 -4.20 -16.47 -12.72
CA GLY A 19 -4.15 -17.79 -13.34
C GLY A 19 -5.50 -18.36 -13.76
N ARG A 20 -6.61 -17.84 -13.20
CA ARG A 20 -7.99 -18.25 -13.51
C ARG A 20 -8.68 -17.35 -14.54
N THR A 21 -7.97 -16.35 -15.08
CA THR A 21 -8.53 -15.44 -16.09
C THR A 21 -8.54 -16.09 -17.48
N ALA A 22 -9.27 -15.50 -18.43
CA ALA A 22 -9.34 -16.00 -19.80
C ALA A 22 -7.98 -15.99 -20.54
N SER A 23 -7.01 -15.19 -20.07
CA SER A 23 -5.67 -15.13 -20.65
C SER A 23 -4.60 -15.03 -19.56
N PRO A 24 -4.32 -16.15 -18.85
CA PRO A 24 -3.45 -16.19 -17.67
C PRO A 24 -2.05 -15.62 -17.91
N GLU A 25 -1.40 -16.04 -19.00
CA GLU A 25 -0.02 -15.66 -19.33
C GLU A 25 0.10 -14.15 -19.54
N MET A 26 -0.86 -13.55 -20.26
CA MET A 26 -0.89 -12.10 -20.48
C MET A 26 -1.18 -11.34 -19.19
N ALA A 27 -2.15 -11.80 -18.40
CA ALA A 27 -2.54 -11.15 -17.15
C ALA A 27 -1.40 -11.14 -16.12
N ILE A 28 -0.78 -12.31 -15.89
CA ILE A 28 0.32 -12.46 -14.94
C ILE A 28 1.54 -11.65 -15.38
N SER A 29 1.89 -11.70 -16.67
CA SER A 29 3.05 -10.97 -17.20
C SER A 29 2.84 -9.46 -17.12
N ALA A 30 1.69 -8.95 -17.57
CA ALA A 30 1.40 -7.52 -17.53
C ALA A 30 1.31 -6.99 -16.09
N PHE A 31 0.67 -7.72 -15.18
CA PHE A 31 0.67 -7.34 -13.77
C PHE A 31 2.08 -7.33 -13.19
N SER A 32 2.88 -8.38 -13.42
CA SER A 32 4.22 -8.49 -12.84
C SER A 32 5.17 -7.39 -13.34
N VAL A 33 5.11 -7.07 -14.63
CA VAL A 33 5.92 -6.00 -15.24
C VAL A 33 5.50 -4.64 -14.68
N ALA A 34 4.20 -4.33 -14.68
CA ALA A 34 3.69 -3.08 -14.11
C ALA A 34 4.02 -2.94 -12.63
N TRP A 35 3.81 -4.00 -11.85
CA TRP A 35 4.08 -4.02 -10.42
C TRP A 35 5.57 -3.82 -10.14
N SER A 36 6.46 -4.48 -10.89
CA SER A 36 7.90 -4.31 -10.74
C SER A 36 8.35 -2.87 -11.03
N LEU A 37 7.84 -2.26 -12.11
CA LEU A 37 8.13 -0.87 -12.43
C LEU A 37 7.58 0.08 -11.37
N GLY A 38 6.33 -0.11 -10.92
CA GLY A 38 5.73 0.66 -9.84
C GLY A 38 6.50 0.53 -8.52
N TYR A 39 6.99 -0.68 -8.23
CA TYR A 39 7.70 -0.98 -6.99
C TYR A 39 8.98 -0.16 -6.84
N ILE A 40 9.69 0.15 -7.94
CA ILE A 40 10.87 1.03 -7.92
C ILE A 40 10.54 2.38 -7.25
N PHE A 41 9.36 2.93 -7.55
CA PHE A 41 8.93 4.22 -7.01
C PHE A 41 8.35 4.10 -5.61
N THR A 42 7.68 3.00 -5.27
CA THR A 42 7.11 2.84 -3.92
C THR A 42 8.12 2.35 -2.89
N ASN A 43 9.21 1.71 -3.31
CA ASN A 43 10.19 1.10 -2.41
C ASN A 43 10.81 2.07 -1.39
N PRO A 44 11.19 3.32 -1.75
CA PRO A 44 11.69 4.31 -0.78
C PRO A 44 10.73 4.58 0.39
N LEU A 45 9.43 4.29 0.22
CA LEU A 45 8.41 4.53 1.23
C LEU A 45 8.24 3.39 2.22
N ASN A 46 8.70 2.17 1.90
CA ASN A 46 8.46 0.97 2.73
C ASN A 46 9.11 1.03 4.12
N MET A 47 10.09 1.92 4.33
CA MET A 47 10.74 2.13 5.63
C MET A 47 10.31 3.44 6.30
N PHE A 48 9.29 4.12 5.76
CA PHE A 48 8.85 5.40 6.29
C PHE A 48 8.37 5.29 7.74
N HIS A 49 7.84 4.14 8.17
CA HIS A 49 7.44 3.89 9.56
C HIS A 49 8.56 4.08 10.60
N GLN A 50 9.84 4.00 10.20
CA GLN A 50 10.96 4.24 11.11
C GLN A 50 10.99 5.68 11.62
N LEU A 51 10.55 6.66 10.82
CA LEU A 51 10.53 8.06 11.22
C LEU A 51 9.57 8.30 12.39
N PRO A 52 8.26 8.00 12.28
CA PRO A 52 7.36 8.16 13.41
C PRO A 52 7.67 7.22 14.58
N MET A 53 8.26 6.05 14.33
CA MET A 53 8.65 5.14 15.42
C MET A 53 9.76 5.72 16.30
N ASN A 54 10.77 6.36 15.70
CA ASN A 54 11.99 6.78 16.41
C ASN A 54 11.99 8.26 16.82
N PHE A 55 11.28 9.12 16.11
CA PHE A 55 11.38 10.58 16.28
C PHE A 55 10.09 11.26 16.76
N LEU A 56 8.96 10.54 16.86
CA LEU A 56 7.79 11.11 17.52
C LEU A 56 7.97 11.09 19.03
N GLU A 57 7.69 12.22 19.65
CA GLU A 57 7.66 12.44 21.10
C GLU A 57 6.30 13.05 21.45
N ASP A 58 5.75 12.74 22.64
CA ASP A 58 4.35 13.08 22.97
C ASP A 58 4.08 14.60 22.99
N ASP A 59 5.07 15.40 23.35
CA ASP A 59 4.96 16.87 23.44
C ASP A 59 5.65 17.62 22.28
N ASN A 60 6.21 16.92 21.29
CA ASN A 60 6.97 17.54 20.21
C ASN A 60 6.17 17.68 18.91
N ARG A 61 5.30 18.69 18.89
CA ARG A 61 4.45 19.01 17.70
C ARG A 61 5.27 19.37 16.47
N GLU A 62 6.47 19.92 16.63
CA GLU A 62 7.33 20.30 15.50
C GLU A 62 7.93 19.06 14.82
N SER A 63 8.35 18.05 15.60
CA SER A 63 8.77 16.76 15.05
C SER A 63 7.64 16.08 14.28
N GLU A 64 6.42 16.04 14.84
CA GLU A 64 5.26 15.46 14.16
C GLU A 64 4.95 16.17 12.83
N LYS A 65 4.98 17.51 12.82
CA LYS A 65 4.80 18.30 11.59
C LYS A 65 5.90 18.02 10.57
N ALA A 66 7.16 17.97 10.98
CA ALA A 66 8.29 17.72 10.10
C ALA A 66 8.19 16.34 9.42
N ILE A 67 7.85 15.29 10.18
CA ILE A 67 7.65 13.94 9.65
C ILE A 67 6.50 13.91 8.63
N LYS A 68 5.36 14.52 8.96
CA LYS A 68 4.21 14.58 8.05
C LYS A 68 4.50 15.39 6.78
N LEU A 69 5.20 16.51 6.92
CA LEU A 69 5.60 17.35 5.78
C LEU A 69 6.55 16.59 4.86
N PHE A 70 7.59 15.97 5.41
CA PHE A 70 8.52 15.14 4.64
C PHE A 70 7.79 14.00 3.93
N GLY A 71 6.94 13.27 4.64
CA GLY A 71 6.09 12.21 4.07
C GLY A 71 5.17 12.70 2.95
N GLY A 72 4.54 13.86 3.14
CA GLY A 72 3.70 14.50 2.12
C GLY A 72 4.49 14.87 0.87
N ILE A 73 5.65 15.52 1.02
CA ILE A 73 6.50 15.93 -0.10
C ILE A 73 6.97 14.70 -0.89
N ILE A 74 7.52 13.67 -0.22
CA ILE A 74 8.06 12.50 -0.93
C ILE A 74 6.97 11.68 -1.60
N SER A 75 5.81 11.50 -0.96
CA SER A 75 4.69 10.75 -1.56
C SER A 75 4.07 11.48 -2.74
N ILE A 76 3.90 12.81 -2.65
CA ILE A 76 3.43 13.63 -3.79
C ILE A 76 4.43 13.55 -4.93
N PHE A 77 5.73 13.72 -4.66
CA PHE A 77 6.77 13.63 -5.67
C PHE A 77 6.76 12.29 -6.41
N LEU A 78 6.72 11.18 -5.68
CA LEU A 78 6.70 9.83 -6.27
C LEU A 78 5.39 9.54 -7.02
N THR A 79 4.26 10.05 -6.51
CA THR A 79 2.96 9.98 -7.19
C THR A 79 3.00 10.72 -8.52
N LEU A 80 3.56 11.94 -8.55
CA LEU A 80 3.71 12.72 -9.78
C LEU A 80 4.61 12.01 -10.80
N LEU A 81 5.72 11.42 -10.36
CA LEU A 81 6.57 10.62 -11.24
C LEU A 81 5.81 9.43 -11.84
N LEU A 82 5.05 8.69 -11.03
CA LEU A 82 4.23 7.58 -11.52
C LEU A 82 3.11 8.06 -12.46
N ILE A 83 2.49 9.20 -12.20
CA ILE A 83 1.50 9.80 -13.09
C ILE A 83 2.16 10.15 -14.44
N ILE A 84 3.32 10.80 -14.42
CA ILE A 84 4.06 11.10 -15.66
C ILE A 84 4.36 9.81 -16.42
N ILE A 85 4.86 8.77 -15.75
CA ILE A 85 5.18 7.50 -16.40
C ILE A 85 3.92 6.82 -16.97
N SER A 86 2.82 6.81 -16.22
CA SER A 86 1.61 6.05 -16.57
C SER A 86 0.66 6.76 -17.56
N PHE A 87 0.72 8.09 -17.66
CA PHE A 87 -0.15 8.88 -18.53
C PHE A 87 0.57 9.51 -19.73
N THR A 88 1.91 9.41 -19.81
CA THR A 88 2.68 9.88 -20.96
C THR A 88 3.31 8.71 -21.74
N PRO A 89 3.86 8.96 -22.95
CA PRO A 89 4.57 7.92 -23.72
C PRO A 89 5.83 7.37 -23.03
N VAL A 90 6.30 8.02 -21.95
CA VAL A 90 7.51 7.61 -21.21
C VAL A 90 7.38 6.19 -20.68
N GLY A 91 6.26 5.84 -20.03
CA GLY A 91 6.06 4.49 -19.52
C GLY A 91 6.06 3.45 -20.63
N MET A 92 5.39 3.74 -21.74
CA MET A 92 5.36 2.83 -22.89
C MET A 92 6.76 2.61 -23.48
N TYR A 93 7.58 3.66 -23.56
CA TYR A 93 8.98 3.56 -23.98
C TYR A 93 9.80 2.68 -23.02
N ILE A 94 9.68 2.89 -21.71
CA ILE A 94 10.36 2.07 -20.70
C ILE A 94 9.96 0.60 -20.84
N LEU A 95 8.66 0.32 -20.90
CA LEU A 95 8.12 -1.04 -20.99
C LEU A 95 8.59 -1.77 -22.26
N THR A 96 8.58 -1.10 -23.40
CA THR A 96 8.92 -1.73 -24.69
C THR A 96 10.43 -1.77 -24.97
N LYS A 97 11.19 -0.74 -24.59
CA LYS A 97 12.61 -0.61 -24.94
C LYS A 97 13.57 -1.03 -23.84
N TRP A 98 13.27 -0.72 -22.58
CA TRP A 98 14.19 -1.04 -21.48
C TRP A 98 13.85 -2.39 -20.85
N ILE A 99 12.56 -2.67 -20.65
CA ILE A 99 12.11 -3.97 -20.15
C ILE A 99 12.05 -5.00 -21.29
N GLY A 100 11.78 -4.57 -22.53
CA GLY A 100 11.67 -5.46 -23.68
C GLY A 100 10.34 -6.23 -23.71
N ALA A 101 9.30 -5.72 -23.05
CA ALA A 101 7.99 -6.35 -23.05
C ALA A 101 7.32 -6.20 -24.42
N SER A 102 6.50 -7.19 -24.81
CA SER A 102 5.73 -7.10 -26.04
C SER A 102 4.76 -5.92 -26.01
N GLN A 103 4.32 -5.46 -27.18
CA GLN A 103 3.38 -4.34 -27.28
C GLN A 103 2.10 -4.59 -26.49
N GLN A 104 1.56 -5.82 -26.55
CA GLN A 104 0.33 -6.19 -25.87
C GLN A 104 0.49 -6.17 -24.34
N ILE A 105 1.59 -6.75 -23.82
CA ILE A 105 1.91 -6.71 -22.39
C ILE A 105 2.11 -5.27 -21.92
N SER A 106 2.79 -4.45 -22.71
CA SER A 106 3.07 -3.06 -22.38
C SER A 106 1.78 -2.23 -22.27
N VAL A 107 0.84 -2.37 -23.22
CA VAL A 107 -0.47 -1.71 -23.15
C VAL A 107 -1.23 -2.11 -21.88
N MET A 108 -1.29 -3.42 -21.60
CA MET A 108 -1.99 -3.91 -20.40
C MET A 108 -1.32 -3.42 -19.10
N SER A 109 0.02 -3.34 -19.10
CA SER A 109 0.81 -2.87 -17.97
C SER A 109 0.61 -1.38 -17.72
N MET A 110 0.44 -0.57 -18.77
CA MET A 110 0.14 0.85 -18.65
C MET A 110 -1.16 1.10 -17.90
N ASP A 111 -2.21 0.28 -18.12
CA ASP A 111 -3.46 0.43 -17.36
C ASP A 111 -3.29 0.09 -15.88
N VAL A 112 -2.50 -0.94 -15.57
CA VAL A 112 -2.13 -1.25 -14.18
C VAL A 112 -1.36 -0.10 -13.55
N LEU A 113 -0.36 0.46 -14.24
CA LEU A 113 0.43 1.61 -13.76
C LEU A 113 -0.44 2.83 -13.46
N LYS A 114 -1.43 3.12 -14.31
CA LYS A 114 -2.38 4.22 -14.07
C LYS A 114 -3.17 3.99 -12.77
N LEU A 115 -3.65 2.77 -12.56
CA LEU A 115 -4.40 2.42 -11.34
C LEU A 115 -3.54 2.49 -10.08
N ILE A 116 -2.28 2.10 -10.14
CA ILE A 116 -1.42 2.11 -8.95
C ILE A 116 -0.70 3.46 -8.73
N SER A 117 -0.88 4.43 -9.64
CA SER A 117 -0.15 5.70 -9.62
C SER A 117 -0.32 6.49 -8.31
N PHE A 118 -1.47 6.37 -7.65
CA PHE A 118 -1.76 7.02 -6.37
C PHE A 118 -1.37 6.21 -5.12
N LEU A 119 -0.90 4.97 -5.28
CA LEU A 119 -0.47 4.14 -4.14
C LEU A 119 0.60 4.77 -3.25
N PRO A 120 1.58 5.56 -3.75
CA PRO A 120 2.57 6.17 -2.87
C PRO A 120 1.97 7.01 -1.74
N LEU A 121 0.84 7.71 -1.97
CA LEU A 121 0.12 8.47 -0.94
C LEU A 121 -0.47 7.56 0.14
N LEU A 122 -1.09 6.47 -0.28
CA LEU A 122 -1.66 5.48 0.63
C LEU A 122 -0.57 4.78 1.44
N ILE A 123 0.55 4.44 0.80
CA ILE A 123 1.68 3.77 1.44
C ILE A 123 2.26 4.65 2.54
N VAL A 124 2.59 5.92 2.28
CA VAL A 124 3.17 6.80 3.32
C VAL A 124 2.22 6.98 4.51
N THR A 125 0.93 7.16 4.27
CA THR A 125 -0.04 7.33 5.36
C THR A 125 -0.21 6.05 6.19
N ARG A 126 -0.24 4.88 5.54
CA ARG A 126 -0.22 3.57 6.21
C ARG A 126 1.06 3.36 7.03
N GLU A 127 2.22 3.64 6.44
CA GLU A 127 3.52 3.51 7.09
C GLU A 127 3.68 4.48 8.27
N TYR A 128 3.12 5.69 8.16
CA TYR A 128 3.04 6.60 9.29
C TYR A 128 2.27 6.00 10.48
N LEU A 129 1.10 5.40 10.21
CA LEU A 129 0.31 4.71 11.24
C LEU A 129 1.05 3.50 11.82
N TRP A 130 1.78 2.75 11.00
CA TRP A 130 2.65 1.67 11.48
C TRP A 130 3.65 2.20 12.50
N GLY A 131 4.38 3.27 12.19
CA GLY A 131 5.38 3.80 13.11
C GLY A 131 4.78 4.35 14.41
N VAL A 132 3.62 5.02 14.35
CA VAL A 132 2.89 5.47 15.54
C VAL A 132 2.47 4.27 16.42
N LEU A 133 1.90 3.23 15.83
CA LEU A 133 1.46 2.04 16.57
C LEU A 133 2.64 1.22 17.10
N MET A 134 3.77 1.17 16.39
CA MET A 134 4.99 0.53 16.86
C MET A 134 5.60 1.26 18.06
N ARG A 135 5.66 2.61 18.00
CA ARG A 135 6.06 3.46 19.13
C ARG A 135 5.22 3.18 20.36
N ASP A 136 3.91 3.05 20.18
CA ASP A 136 2.95 2.74 21.25
C ASP A 136 2.94 1.25 21.67
N LYS A 137 3.88 0.43 21.15
CA LYS A 137 4.02 -1.01 21.44
C LYS A 137 2.79 -1.85 21.04
N LEU A 138 1.96 -1.35 20.12
CA LEU A 138 0.76 -2.00 19.59
C LEU A 138 1.05 -2.85 18.35
N THR A 139 2.24 -3.47 18.25
CA THR A 139 2.68 -4.25 17.06
C THR A 139 1.75 -5.41 16.70
N LYS A 140 1.01 -5.97 17.66
CA LYS A 140 -0.01 -7.01 17.40
C LYS A 140 -1.15 -6.49 16.52
N VAL A 141 -1.51 -5.21 16.63
CA VAL A 141 -2.54 -4.57 15.80
C VAL A 141 -2.11 -4.58 14.34
N ILE A 142 -0.84 -4.27 14.06
CA ILE A 142 -0.27 -4.26 12.71
C ILE A 142 -0.38 -5.66 12.07
N GLY A 143 -0.01 -6.71 12.82
CA GLY A 143 -0.15 -8.09 12.36
C GLY A 143 -1.61 -8.45 12.01
N ARG A 144 -2.58 -8.03 12.82
CA ARG A 144 -4.02 -8.20 12.53
C ARG A 144 -4.45 -7.42 11.29
N GLY A 145 -3.96 -6.19 11.12
CA GLY A 145 -4.20 -5.38 9.92
C GLY A 145 -3.74 -6.08 8.64
N LYS A 146 -2.58 -6.73 8.68
CA LYS A 146 -2.09 -7.54 7.55
C LYS A 146 -2.94 -8.79 7.28
N ILE A 147 -3.52 -9.40 8.31
CA ILE A 147 -4.51 -10.48 8.11
C ILE A 147 -5.76 -9.93 7.40
N VAL A 148 -6.29 -8.78 7.83
CA VAL A 148 -7.43 -8.12 7.16
C VAL A 148 -7.11 -7.80 5.70
N SER A 149 -5.90 -7.29 5.43
CA SER A 149 -5.39 -7.04 4.09
C SER A 149 -5.40 -8.31 3.23
N LEU A 150 -4.84 -9.40 3.76
CA LEU A 150 -4.75 -10.69 3.06
C LEU A 150 -6.14 -11.28 2.78
N SER A 151 -7.05 -11.24 3.75
CA SER A 151 -8.43 -11.70 3.56
C SER A 151 -9.14 -10.88 2.49
N THR A 152 -8.97 -9.56 2.50
CA THR A 152 -9.54 -8.67 1.48
C THR A 152 -8.94 -8.94 0.11
N LEU A 153 -7.65 -9.22 0.01
CA LEU A 153 -7.01 -9.64 -1.24
C LEU A 153 -7.66 -10.93 -1.78
N ILE A 154 -7.82 -11.96 -0.95
CA ILE A 154 -8.42 -13.23 -1.38
C ILE A 154 -9.86 -13.00 -1.86
N VAL A 155 -10.67 -12.28 -1.08
CA VAL A 155 -12.07 -12.01 -1.42
C VAL A 155 -12.18 -11.18 -2.70
N SER A 156 -11.36 -10.14 -2.85
CA SER A 156 -11.37 -9.28 -4.04
C SER A 156 -10.93 -10.02 -5.30
N MET A 157 -9.90 -10.88 -5.21
CA MET A 157 -9.47 -11.73 -6.32
C MET A 157 -10.58 -12.72 -6.75
N LEU A 158 -11.30 -13.31 -5.78
CA LEU A 158 -12.44 -14.19 -6.05
C LEU A 158 -13.64 -13.43 -6.63
N ALA A 159 -13.96 -12.25 -6.10
CA ALA A 159 -15.07 -11.44 -6.61
C ALA A 159 -14.80 -10.97 -8.04
N CYS A 160 -13.57 -10.52 -8.32
CA CYS A 160 -13.18 -10.06 -9.64
C CYS A 160 -13.06 -11.18 -10.67
N SER A 161 -12.91 -12.45 -10.27
CA SER A 161 -12.89 -13.56 -11.24
C SER A 161 -14.25 -13.83 -11.89
N PHE A 162 -15.33 -13.27 -11.36
CA PHE A 162 -16.65 -13.30 -12.00
C PHE A 162 -16.89 -12.14 -12.98
N ILE A 163 -15.97 -11.17 -13.04
CA ILE A 163 -16.08 -9.99 -13.90
C ILE A 163 -15.15 -10.16 -15.10
N ASN A 164 -15.69 -10.03 -16.31
CA ASN A 164 -14.91 -10.20 -17.52
C ASN A 164 -14.28 -8.86 -17.95
N PHE A 165 -13.10 -8.55 -17.40
CA PHE A 165 -12.35 -7.35 -17.76
C PHE A 165 -11.66 -7.50 -19.12
N ALA A 166 -11.68 -6.45 -19.94
CA ALA A 166 -10.94 -6.41 -21.20
C ALA A 166 -9.41 -6.56 -20.98
N ASN A 167 -8.91 -6.00 -19.87
CA ASN A 167 -7.55 -6.20 -19.40
C ASN A 167 -7.56 -6.98 -18.08
N PRO A 168 -7.32 -8.30 -18.10
CA PRO A 168 -7.35 -9.13 -16.88
C PRO A 168 -6.27 -8.78 -15.85
N ALA A 169 -5.19 -8.07 -16.20
CA ALA A 169 -4.16 -7.67 -15.24
C ALA A 169 -4.67 -6.64 -14.21
N ILE A 170 -5.74 -5.90 -14.55
CA ILE A 170 -6.41 -4.96 -13.65
C ILE A 170 -6.94 -5.65 -12.39
N ILE A 171 -7.31 -6.94 -12.48
CA ILE A 171 -7.80 -7.71 -11.33
C ILE A 171 -6.76 -7.72 -10.20
N GLY A 172 -5.49 -7.95 -10.54
CA GLY A 172 -4.40 -7.94 -9.56
C GLY A 172 -4.20 -6.56 -8.93
N ALA A 173 -4.30 -5.49 -9.73
CA ALA A 173 -4.18 -4.12 -9.27
C ALA A 173 -5.32 -3.75 -8.30
N LEU A 174 -6.56 -4.04 -8.67
CA LEU A 174 -7.74 -3.80 -7.84
C LEU A 174 -7.70 -4.59 -6.54
N GLY A 175 -7.28 -5.86 -6.60
CA GLY A 175 -7.14 -6.70 -5.42
C GLY A 175 -6.12 -6.12 -4.45
N MET A 176 -4.97 -5.67 -4.95
CA MET A 176 -3.93 -5.08 -4.12
C MET A 176 -4.31 -3.71 -3.56
N ILE A 177 -4.94 -2.84 -4.35
CA ILE A 177 -5.48 -1.56 -3.87
C ILE A 177 -6.52 -1.78 -2.76
N SER A 178 -7.43 -2.74 -2.95
CA SER A 178 -8.45 -3.08 -1.95
C SER A 178 -7.83 -3.60 -0.65
N ALA A 179 -6.83 -4.48 -0.78
CA ALA A 179 -6.09 -5.02 0.36
C ALA A 179 -5.38 -3.91 1.15
N GLU A 180 -4.69 -3.00 0.47
CA GLU A 180 -3.98 -1.87 1.09
C GLU A 180 -4.94 -0.88 1.75
N LEU A 181 -6.06 -0.57 1.10
CA LEU A 181 -7.10 0.29 1.66
C LEU A 181 -7.73 -0.33 2.91
N SER A 182 -8.02 -1.63 2.89
CA SER A 182 -8.63 -2.31 4.05
C SER A 182 -7.73 -2.30 5.28
N GLU A 183 -6.42 -2.50 5.09
CA GLU A 183 -5.43 -2.38 6.15
C GLU A 183 -5.36 -0.96 6.69
N PHE A 184 -5.25 0.01 5.78
CA PHE A 184 -5.22 1.43 6.14
C PHE A 184 -6.45 1.82 6.98
N ILE A 185 -7.66 1.49 6.53
CA ILE A 185 -8.90 1.76 7.25
C ILE A 185 -8.89 1.11 8.64
N TYR A 186 -8.49 -0.17 8.72
CA TYR A 186 -8.38 -0.86 9.99
C TYR A 186 -7.43 -0.15 10.96
N LEU A 187 -6.24 0.25 10.50
CA LEU A 187 -5.26 0.95 11.33
C LEU A 187 -5.73 2.33 11.76
N VAL A 188 -6.41 3.08 10.89
CA VAL A 188 -7.02 4.36 11.23
C VAL A 188 -8.03 4.18 12.36
N ILE A 189 -8.94 3.21 12.24
CA ILE A 189 -9.96 2.94 13.27
C ILE A 189 -9.33 2.63 14.62
N ILE A 190 -8.33 1.75 14.64
CA ILE A 190 -7.66 1.36 15.91
C ILE A 190 -6.87 2.54 16.49
N ASN A 191 -6.14 3.29 15.66
CA ASN A 191 -5.38 4.45 16.11
C ASN A 191 -6.31 5.53 16.70
N MET A 192 -7.46 5.78 16.09
CA MET A 192 -8.46 6.72 16.63
C MET A 192 -9.03 6.26 17.98
N ARG A 193 -9.30 4.95 18.15
CA ARG A 193 -9.73 4.39 19.43
C ARG A 193 -8.65 4.54 20.50
N HIS A 194 -7.42 4.22 20.16
CA HIS A 194 -6.29 4.33 21.07
C HIS A 194 -6.03 5.76 21.55
N LYS A 195 -6.05 6.74 20.62
CA LYS A 195 -5.92 8.17 20.98
C LYS A 195 -7.02 8.65 21.92
N ARG A 196 -8.26 8.17 21.73
CA ARG A 196 -9.37 8.48 22.64
C ARG A 196 -9.12 7.91 24.03
N GLU A 197 -8.74 6.63 24.14
CA GLU A 197 -8.47 5.96 25.42
C GLU A 197 -7.35 6.62 26.21
N LYS A 198 -6.24 7.00 25.55
CA LYS A 198 -5.15 7.77 26.19
C LYS A 198 -5.65 9.11 26.74
N SER A 199 -6.37 9.89 25.92
CA SER A 199 -6.91 11.18 26.33
C SER A 199 -7.90 11.06 27.50
N TYR A 200 -8.78 10.04 27.50
CA TYR A 200 -9.67 9.77 28.63
C TYR A 200 -8.91 9.46 29.92
N SER A 201 -7.84 8.66 29.82
CA SER A 201 -7.03 8.25 30.97
C SER A 201 -6.23 9.41 31.56
N GLU A 202 -5.70 10.31 30.74
CA GLU A 202 -5.00 11.53 31.20
C GLU A 202 -5.93 12.49 31.94
N ILE A 203 -7.17 12.67 31.46
CA ILE A 203 -8.16 13.56 32.09
C ILE A 203 -8.63 13.01 33.45
N HIS A 204 -8.88 11.70 33.56
CA HIS A 204 -9.45 11.09 34.77
C HIS A 204 -8.41 10.53 35.75
N GLY A 205 -7.19 10.21 35.29
CA GLY A 205 -6.07 9.79 36.14
C GLY A 205 -5.55 10.91 37.05
N ASN A 206 -5.65 12.17 36.60
CA ASN A 206 -5.26 13.35 37.38
C ASN A 206 -6.25 13.72 38.50
N GLN A 207 -7.43 13.10 38.58
CA GLN A 207 -8.43 13.39 39.61
C GLN A 207 -8.27 12.58 40.90
N ASN A 208 -7.40 11.56 40.92
CA ASN A 208 -7.16 10.70 42.10
C ASN A 208 -5.88 11.05 42.89
N ILE A 209 -5.24 12.18 42.60
CA ILE A 209 -4.00 12.63 43.24
C ILE A 209 -4.15 14.02 43.90
N GLY A 210 -5.38 14.47 44.12
CA GLY A 210 -5.71 15.74 44.78
C GLY A 210 -6.14 15.54 46.23
#